data_AF-A0A0C9R5X7-F1
#
_entry.id   AF-A0A0C9R5X7-F1
#
_cell.length_a   1.000
_cell.length_b   1.000
_cell.length_c   1.000
_cell.angle_alpha   90.00
_cell.angle_beta   90.00
_cell.angle_gamma   90.00
#
_symmetry.space_group_name_H-M   'P 1'
#
loop_
_entity.id
_entity.type
_entity.pdbx_description
1 polymer ?
#
loop_
_entity_poly.entity_id
_entity_poly.type
_entity_poly.pdbx_seq_one_letter_code
_entity_poly.pdbx_strand_id
1 'polypeptide(L)'
;MACTENIVPSGAIPKQSCTNQSINDNPWQHRLFGKQLLHCGGSDKLVDVNSAVIGDKGTMCDVIGVYFSFINPGATCDDFTRQLVDLYGNINAGISVNGDHGDHGDGARRKKFQVVHVVLWSNVADVLDFEESFRSHVADLPWLAVPNRDYERKTRLTRRYRIKSGVPTLILLEGTSGSVVTRGGVERALADPSGSNFPWRASHPKAALEDGPLMPCGARDSNEPMLHEELRHCIKGVYFSAHWCPPCKAFTPQLVDTYQRIRERGHSFEVIFVSSD
;
A
#
# COMPACT_ATOMS: atom_id res chain seq x y z
N MET A 1 73.45 -41.94 15.43
CA MET A 1 72.81 -42.49 16.64
C MET A 1 71.46 -41.84 16.78
N ALA A 2 70.43 -42.67 16.94
CA ALA A 2 69.02 -42.30 16.98
C ALA A 2 68.59 -41.74 18.35
N CYS A 3 67.47 -41.00 18.35
CA CYS A 3 66.36 -40.93 19.33
C CYS A 3 65.52 -39.69 18.96
N THR A 4 64.40 -39.80 18.23
CA THR A 4 62.99 -39.97 18.69
C THR A 4 62.42 -38.81 19.51
N GLU A 5 61.10 -38.58 19.30
CA GLU A 5 60.13 -37.75 20.04
C GLU A 5 59.87 -36.34 19.47
N ASN A 6 58.64 -35.82 19.38
CA ASN A 6 57.30 -36.33 19.64
C ASN A 6 56.32 -35.49 18.82
N ILE A 7 55.38 -36.13 18.13
CA ILE A 7 54.26 -35.48 17.44
C ILE A 7 53.22 -35.12 18.52
N VAL A 8 52.90 -33.83 18.65
CA VAL A 8 51.76 -33.37 19.44
C VAL A 8 50.66 -32.90 18.49
N PRO A 9 49.42 -33.43 18.59
CA PRO A 9 48.36 -33.12 17.65
C PRO A 9 47.73 -31.76 17.91
N SER A 10 47.48 -31.03 16.82
CA SER A 10 46.76 -29.76 16.77
C SER A 10 45.43 -29.86 17.51
N GLY A 11 45.26 -29.01 18.52
CA GLY A 11 44.09 -28.96 19.37
C GLY A 11 42.80 -28.77 18.56
N ALA A 12 41.82 -29.62 18.85
CA ALA A 12 40.47 -29.53 18.33
C ALA A 12 39.82 -28.21 18.79
N ILE A 13 39.54 -27.33 17.83
CA ILE A 13 38.61 -26.21 18.02
C ILE A 13 37.20 -26.81 18.15
N PRO A 14 36.43 -26.51 19.20
CA PRO A 14 35.08 -27.05 19.33
C PRO A 14 34.22 -26.50 18.19
N LYS A 15 33.62 -27.42 17.42
CA LYS A 15 32.56 -27.11 16.45
C LYS A 15 31.39 -26.51 17.22
N GLN A 16 31.30 -25.18 17.26
CA GLN A 16 30.05 -24.52 17.63
C GLN A 16 29.02 -24.87 16.55
N SER A 17 27.98 -25.58 16.98
CA SER A 17 26.87 -25.99 16.15
C SER A 17 26.23 -24.75 15.51
N CYS A 18 25.96 -24.85 14.22
CA CYS A 18 25.10 -23.93 13.50
C CYS A 18 23.76 -23.77 14.24
N THR A 19 23.56 -22.65 14.91
CA THR A 19 22.24 -22.06 15.04
C THR A 19 22.11 -21.07 13.90
N ASN A 20 21.39 -21.46 12.86
CA ASN A 20 20.83 -20.53 11.88
C ASN A 20 19.98 -19.52 12.66
N GLN A 21 20.56 -18.37 13.03
CA GLN A 21 19.78 -17.22 13.44
C GLN A 21 19.03 -16.75 12.20
N SER A 22 17.71 -16.88 12.28
CA SER A 22 16.77 -16.56 11.23
C SER A 22 16.96 -15.14 10.73
N ILE A 23 17.09 -15.01 9.41
CA ILE A 23 17.03 -13.75 8.68
C ILE A 23 15.60 -13.17 8.84
N ASN A 24 15.44 -12.15 9.70
CA ASN A 24 14.45 -11.04 9.70
C ASN A 24 13.82 -10.73 11.08
N ASP A 25 14.57 -10.08 11.98
CA ASP A 25 13.99 -9.54 13.24
C ASP A 25 13.59 -8.06 13.14
N ASN A 26 13.20 -7.58 11.96
CA ASN A 26 12.59 -6.25 11.82
C ASN A 26 11.31 -6.30 10.97
N PRO A 27 10.12 -6.22 11.61
CA PRO A 27 8.85 -6.20 10.88
C PRO A 27 8.81 -5.02 9.90
N TRP A 28 8.08 -5.19 8.79
CA TRP A 28 8.12 -4.24 7.68
C TRP A 28 7.68 -2.83 8.10
N GLN A 29 6.82 -2.73 9.11
CA GLN A 29 6.33 -1.51 9.70
C GLN A 29 7.48 -0.69 10.28
N HIS A 30 8.45 -1.31 10.96
CA HIS A 30 9.64 -0.61 11.46
C HIS A 30 10.48 -0.02 10.32
N ARG A 31 10.64 -0.76 9.23
CA ARG A 31 11.40 -0.29 8.06
C ARG A 31 10.70 0.89 7.38
N LEU A 32 9.37 0.89 7.33
CA LEU A 32 8.61 1.95 6.69
C LEU A 32 8.43 3.16 7.62
N PHE A 33 7.81 2.94 8.77
CA PHE A 33 7.35 3.95 9.71
C PHE A 33 8.31 4.21 10.87
N GLY A 34 9.47 3.56 10.96
CA GLY A 34 10.37 3.69 12.11
C GLY A 34 9.86 2.96 13.36
N LYS A 35 10.53 3.16 14.50
CA LYS A 35 10.20 2.46 15.76
C LYS A 35 9.00 3.05 16.48
N GLN A 36 8.81 4.36 16.39
CA GLN A 36 7.84 5.09 17.21
C GLN A 36 6.99 6.05 16.37
N LEU A 37 5.70 6.11 16.69
CA LEU A 37 4.75 7.08 16.16
C LEU A 37 4.12 7.88 17.30
N LEU A 38 3.56 9.04 16.99
CA LEU A 38 2.78 9.85 17.91
C LEU A 38 1.32 9.37 17.89
N HIS A 39 0.68 9.26 19.04
CA HIS A 39 -0.78 9.12 19.10
C HIS A 39 -1.43 10.51 19.03
N CYS A 40 -2.26 10.76 18.03
CA CYS A 40 -3.09 11.98 17.96
C CYS A 40 -4.11 11.98 19.11
N GLY A 41 -4.64 13.11 19.58
CA GLY A 41 -5.55 13.10 20.75
C GLY A 41 -4.99 13.62 22.08
N GLY A 42 -3.89 14.38 22.07
CA GLY A 42 -3.50 15.21 23.23
C GLY A 42 -2.54 14.60 24.26
N SER A 43 -1.90 13.48 23.98
CA SER A 43 -0.73 13.04 24.75
C SER A 43 0.44 12.94 23.79
N ASP A 44 1.49 13.72 23.99
CA ASP A 44 2.74 13.66 23.21
C ASP A 44 3.51 12.32 23.40
N LYS A 45 2.81 11.26 23.83
CA LYS A 45 3.33 9.92 24.01
C LYS A 45 3.60 9.30 22.65
N LEU A 46 4.87 8.95 22.50
CA LEU A 46 5.31 8.06 21.44
C LEU A 46 4.91 6.62 21.78
N VAL A 47 4.36 5.93 20.80
CA VAL A 47 3.97 4.52 20.87
C VAL A 47 4.83 3.71 19.91
N ASP A 48 5.19 2.50 20.33
CA ASP A 48 5.88 1.55 19.46
C ASP A 48 4.99 1.21 18.25
N VAL A 49 5.58 1.22 17.06
CA VAL A 49 4.83 1.06 15.80
C VAL A 49 4.14 -0.28 15.72
N ASN A 50 4.79 -1.36 16.15
CA ASN A 50 4.17 -2.66 16.11
C ASN A 50 3.01 -2.69 17.09
N SER A 51 3.21 -2.21 18.32
CA SER A 51 2.13 -2.17 19.31
C SER A 51 0.94 -1.31 18.89
N ALA A 52 1.17 -0.25 18.10
CA ALA A 52 0.12 0.67 17.68
C ALA A 52 -0.63 0.23 16.41
N VAL A 53 0.00 -0.59 15.58
CA VAL A 53 -0.53 -1.07 14.29
C VAL A 53 -0.99 -2.54 14.38
N ILE A 54 -0.43 -3.29 15.33
CA ILE A 54 -0.86 -4.63 15.73
C ILE A 54 -1.82 -4.43 16.90
N GLY A 55 -3.08 -4.85 16.75
CA GLY A 55 -4.06 -4.73 17.83
C GLY A 55 -3.69 -5.55 19.07
N ASP A 56 -4.41 -5.30 20.17
CA ASP A 56 -4.12 -5.75 21.56
C ASP A 56 -3.99 -7.27 21.78
N LYS A 57 -4.09 -8.11 20.74
CA LYS A 57 -3.91 -9.57 20.79
C LYS A 57 -2.90 -10.11 19.76
N GLY A 58 -1.97 -9.27 19.29
CA GLY A 58 -1.01 -9.67 18.24
C GLY A 58 -1.63 -9.79 16.84
N THR A 59 -2.90 -9.41 16.69
CA THR A 59 -3.61 -9.46 15.41
C THR A 59 -3.36 -8.15 14.66
N MET A 60 -2.71 -8.22 13.50
CA MET A 60 -2.43 -7.03 12.70
C MET A 60 -3.71 -6.34 12.25
N CYS A 61 -3.68 -5.01 12.20
CA CYS A 61 -4.71 -4.25 11.51
C CYS A 61 -4.83 -4.72 10.07
N ASP A 62 -6.05 -4.84 9.54
CA ASP A 62 -6.27 -5.38 8.19
C ASP A 62 -5.68 -4.42 7.12
N VAL A 63 -5.85 -3.11 7.30
CA VAL A 63 -5.42 -2.07 6.36
C VAL A 63 -4.86 -0.86 7.08
N ILE A 64 -3.76 -0.33 6.54
CA ILE A 64 -3.09 0.87 7.06
C ILE A 64 -3.15 1.98 6.03
N GLY A 65 -3.76 3.11 6.37
CA GLY A 65 -3.77 4.32 5.56
C GLY A 65 -2.56 5.19 5.86
N VAL A 66 -1.71 5.45 4.87
CA VAL A 66 -0.68 6.48 4.95
C VAL A 66 -1.28 7.77 4.40
N TYR A 67 -1.64 8.68 5.29
CA TYR A 67 -2.33 9.91 4.96
C TYR A 67 -1.34 11.08 4.95
N PHE A 68 -1.20 11.76 3.82
CA PHE A 68 -0.39 12.96 3.67
C PHE A 68 -1.34 14.18 3.61
N SER A 69 -1.17 15.12 4.53
CA SER A 69 -1.85 16.42 4.52
C SER A 69 -0.81 17.55 4.55
N PHE A 70 -1.27 18.76 4.30
CA PHE A 70 -0.44 19.96 4.35
C PHE A 70 -1.07 20.92 5.36
N ILE A 71 -0.30 21.36 6.36
CA ILE A 71 -0.76 22.45 7.22
C ILE A 71 -0.72 23.72 6.38
N ASN A 72 -1.89 24.31 6.15
CA ASN A 72 -2.02 25.63 5.55
C ASN A 72 -2.49 26.63 6.62
N PRO A 73 -1.61 27.50 7.15
CA PRO A 73 -1.99 28.49 8.14
C PRO A 73 -2.94 29.51 7.49
N GLY A 74 -4.23 29.37 7.74
CA GLY A 74 -5.30 30.19 7.15
C GLY A 74 -6.46 29.39 6.55
N ALA A 75 -6.29 28.08 6.35
CA ALA A 75 -7.39 27.20 5.96
C ALA A 75 -8.01 26.54 7.21
N THR A 76 -9.34 26.50 7.28
CA THR A 76 -10.03 25.59 8.21
C THR A 76 -9.65 24.15 7.88
N CYS A 77 -9.50 23.29 8.90
CA CYS A 77 -9.22 21.85 8.78
C CYS A 77 -9.65 21.27 7.42
N ASP A 78 -8.69 20.76 6.64
CA ASP A 78 -8.91 20.28 5.28
C ASP A 78 -10.20 19.44 5.22
N ASP A 79 -11.14 19.79 4.34
CA ASP A 79 -12.46 19.14 4.26
C ASP A 79 -12.37 17.62 4.15
N PHE A 80 -11.28 17.12 3.58
CA PHE A 80 -10.99 15.70 3.51
C PHE A 80 -10.61 15.07 4.86
N THR A 81 -9.90 15.77 5.75
CA THR A 81 -9.52 15.24 7.07
C THR A 81 -10.76 14.88 7.88
N ARG A 82 -11.78 15.74 7.89
CA ARG A 82 -13.06 15.46 8.59
C ARG A 82 -13.74 14.22 8.01
N GLN A 83 -13.83 14.13 6.69
CA GLN A 83 -14.41 12.97 6.01
C GLN A 83 -13.61 11.68 6.30
N LEU A 84 -12.28 11.77 6.39
CA LEU A 84 -11.45 10.63 6.75
C LEU A 84 -11.66 10.20 8.22
N VAL A 85 -11.93 11.13 9.14
CA VAL A 85 -12.32 10.82 10.53
C VAL A 85 -13.64 10.05 10.55
N ASP A 86 -14.66 10.51 9.83
CA ASP A 86 -15.95 9.82 9.74
C ASP A 86 -15.80 8.41 9.16
N LEU A 87 -15.06 8.28 8.06
CA LEU A 87 -14.75 6.99 7.43
C LEU A 87 -13.99 6.06 8.39
N TYR A 88 -13.01 6.59 9.13
CA TYR A 88 -12.25 5.84 10.12
C TYR A 88 -13.17 5.27 11.21
N GLY A 89 -14.12 6.08 11.69
CA GLY A 89 -15.16 5.66 12.62
C GLY A 89 -16.04 4.56 12.04
N ASN A 90 -16.59 4.77 10.84
CA ASN A 90 -17.49 3.84 10.17
C ASN A 90 -16.87 2.44 9.96
N ILE A 91 -15.65 2.39 9.42
CA ILE A 91 -14.95 1.12 9.13
C ILE A 91 -14.68 0.34 10.42
N ASN A 92 -14.29 1.03 11.48
CA ASN A 92 -13.96 0.40 12.76
C ASN A 92 -15.21 0.10 13.62
N ALA A 93 -16.35 0.76 13.38
CA ALA A 93 -17.62 0.54 14.07
C ALA A 93 -18.40 -0.70 13.58
N GLY A 94 -18.20 -1.12 12.33
CA GLY A 94 -18.86 -2.27 11.68
C GLY A 94 -18.56 -3.67 12.25
N ILE A 95 -18.25 -3.76 13.55
CA ILE A 95 -18.00 -5.00 14.32
C ILE A 95 -19.15 -5.27 15.32
N SER A 96 -20.19 -4.43 15.37
CA SER A 96 -21.22 -4.48 16.42
C SER A 96 -22.50 -5.27 16.06
N VAL A 97 -22.45 -6.27 15.17
CA VAL A 97 -23.66 -7.08 14.85
C VAL A 97 -23.32 -8.57 14.74
N ASN A 98 -23.55 -9.27 15.86
CA ASN A 98 -23.93 -10.70 16.03
C ASN A 98 -23.15 -11.35 17.19
N GLY A 99 -23.73 -11.28 18.39
CA GLY A 99 -23.23 -11.96 19.59
C GLY A 99 -24.04 -11.55 20.81
N ASP A 100 -25.08 -12.32 21.08
CA ASP A 100 -26.00 -12.21 22.20
C ASP A 100 -25.34 -12.55 23.55
N HIS A 101 -25.91 -11.98 24.61
CA HIS A 101 -25.75 -12.24 26.05
C HIS A 101 -24.40 -11.99 26.76
N GLY A 102 -24.35 -10.82 27.41
CA GLY A 102 -23.96 -10.65 28.81
C GLY A 102 -22.60 -11.17 29.27
N ASP A 103 -21.57 -10.31 29.20
CA ASP A 103 -20.48 -10.32 30.18
C ASP A 103 -19.78 -8.94 30.22
N HIS A 104 -19.50 -8.42 31.42
CA HIS A 104 -18.68 -7.24 31.64
C HIS A 104 -17.20 -7.63 31.50
N GLY A 105 -16.77 -7.85 30.26
CA GLY A 105 -15.37 -8.02 29.90
C GLY A 105 -14.91 -6.88 29.00
N ASP A 106 -13.82 -6.23 29.37
CA ASP A 106 -13.05 -5.27 28.56
C ASP A 106 -12.56 -5.93 27.27
N GLY A 107 -13.47 -6.06 26.30
CA GLY A 107 -13.27 -6.74 25.03
C GLY A 107 -12.56 -5.82 24.04
N ALA A 108 -11.23 -5.74 24.13
CA ALA A 108 -10.40 -5.01 23.18
C ALA A 108 -10.74 -5.39 21.72
N ARG A 109 -11.27 -4.42 20.97
CA ARG A 109 -11.79 -4.60 19.61
C ARG A 109 -10.65 -4.58 18.57
N ARG A 110 -10.64 -5.53 17.63
CA ARG A 110 -9.71 -5.55 16.49
C ARG A 110 -9.95 -4.35 15.58
N LYS A 111 -8.93 -3.50 15.35
CA LYS A 111 -9.04 -2.39 14.39
C LYS A 111 -8.90 -2.90 12.95
N LYS A 112 -9.91 -2.65 12.10
CA LYS A 112 -9.87 -2.97 10.66
C LYS A 112 -9.04 -1.95 9.87
N PHE A 113 -9.05 -0.71 10.32
CA PHE A 113 -8.36 0.38 9.65
C PHE A 113 -7.59 1.24 10.65
N GLN A 114 -6.30 1.43 10.40
CA GLN A 114 -5.43 2.34 11.14
C GLN A 114 -4.85 3.38 10.18
N VAL A 115 -4.73 4.63 10.63
CA VAL A 115 -4.09 5.71 9.85
C VAL A 115 -2.75 6.09 10.49
N VAL A 116 -1.75 6.28 9.63
CA VAL A 116 -0.46 6.90 9.95
C VAL A 116 -0.37 8.20 9.15
N HIS A 117 -0.47 9.32 9.85
CA HIS A 117 -0.56 10.66 9.31
C HIS A 117 0.84 11.28 9.15
N VAL A 118 1.17 11.65 7.93
CA VAL A 118 2.39 12.34 7.54
C VAL A 118 2.02 13.80 7.25
N VAL A 119 2.18 14.64 8.27
CA VAL A 119 1.87 16.07 8.17
C VAL A 119 3.05 16.81 7.53
N LEU A 120 2.80 17.43 6.39
CA LEU A 120 3.75 18.22 5.61
C LEU A 120 3.45 19.72 5.77
N TRP A 121 4.45 20.53 5.47
CA TRP A 121 4.35 21.99 5.54
C TRP A 121 4.25 22.54 4.13
N SER A 122 3.27 23.40 3.86
CA SER A 122 3.31 24.26 2.67
C SER A 122 4.42 25.32 2.87
N ASN A 123 5.03 25.77 1.78
CA ASN A 123 6.10 26.79 1.82
C ASN A 123 5.54 28.16 2.20
N VAL A 124 5.13 28.34 3.45
CA VAL A 124 4.58 29.60 3.96
C VAL A 124 5.56 30.19 4.96
N ALA A 125 5.94 31.44 4.73
CA ALA A 125 6.89 32.19 5.54
C ALA A 125 6.33 32.61 6.92
N ASP A 126 5.04 32.38 7.17
CA ASP A 126 4.29 32.94 8.31
C ASP A 126 4.03 31.93 9.44
N VAL A 127 4.65 30.75 9.42
CA VAL A 127 4.57 29.81 10.56
C VAL A 127 5.56 30.24 11.64
N LEU A 128 5.05 30.96 12.64
CA LEU A 128 5.85 31.41 13.79
C LEU A 128 6.23 30.27 14.74
N ASP A 129 5.35 29.26 14.87
CA ASP A 129 5.59 28.06 15.70
C ASP A 129 5.12 26.78 15.00
N PHE A 130 6.09 26.04 14.44
CA PHE A 130 5.85 24.77 13.76
C PHE A 130 5.43 23.63 14.70
N GLU A 131 5.83 23.66 15.98
CA GLU A 131 5.46 22.58 16.90
C GLU A 131 4.02 22.76 17.38
N GLU A 132 3.66 23.97 17.77
CA GLU A 132 2.30 24.28 18.22
C GLU A 132 1.29 24.11 17.08
N SER A 133 1.63 24.54 15.86
CA SER A 133 0.78 24.36 14.68
C SER A 133 0.56 22.88 14.36
N PHE A 134 1.61 22.06 14.47
CA PHE A 134 1.50 20.61 14.30
C PHE A 134 0.63 19.98 15.38
N ARG A 135 0.89 20.32 16.65
CA ARG A 135 0.15 19.81 17.81
C ARG A 135 -1.34 20.11 17.70
N SER A 136 -1.66 21.35 17.33
CA SER A 136 -3.04 21.79 17.07
C SER A 136 -3.68 21.01 15.91
N HIS A 137 -2.96 20.82 14.79
CA HIS A 137 -3.48 20.10 13.62
C HIS A 137 -3.84 18.64 13.91
N VAL A 138 -3.13 17.98 14.83
CA VAL A 138 -3.35 16.57 15.17
C VAL A 138 -4.08 16.35 16.50
N ALA A 139 -4.49 17.42 17.18
CA ALA A 139 -4.98 17.38 18.56
C ALA A 139 -6.21 16.48 18.73
N ASP A 140 -7.12 16.46 17.75
CA ASP A 140 -8.42 15.77 17.86
C ASP A 140 -8.57 14.56 16.92
N LEU A 141 -7.47 14.11 16.30
CA LEU A 141 -7.52 13.01 15.34
C LEU A 141 -7.45 11.64 16.05
N PRO A 142 -8.17 10.61 15.58
CA PRO A 142 -8.28 9.32 16.28
C PRO A 142 -7.15 8.32 15.96
N TRP A 143 -6.07 8.78 15.30
CA TRP A 143 -5.07 7.91 14.70
C TRP A 143 -3.63 8.28 15.09
N LEU A 144 -2.66 7.76 14.34
CA LEU A 144 -1.24 7.94 14.60
C LEU A 144 -0.65 8.99 13.67
N ALA A 145 0.42 9.66 14.07
CA ALA A 145 1.17 10.59 13.24
C ALA A 145 2.68 10.31 13.28
N VAL A 146 3.38 10.62 12.19
CA VAL A 146 4.84 10.70 12.20
C VAL A 146 5.25 11.93 13.01
N PRO A 147 6.17 11.79 14.01
CA PRO A 147 6.60 12.92 14.83
C PRO A 147 7.04 14.12 13.99
N ASN A 148 6.72 15.34 14.45
CA ASN A 148 6.93 16.55 13.67
C ASN A 148 8.38 16.72 13.19
N ARG A 149 9.32 16.49 14.12
CA ARG A 149 10.77 16.60 13.94
C ARG A 149 11.40 15.51 13.09
N ASP A 150 10.68 14.44 12.73
CA ASP A 150 11.23 13.36 11.91
C ASP A 150 11.13 13.69 10.40
N TYR A 151 11.87 14.73 10.00
CA TYR A 151 11.91 15.23 8.62
C TYR A 151 12.44 14.19 7.63
N GLU A 152 13.38 13.34 8.07
CA GLU A 152 13.96 12.28 7.24
C GLU A 152 12.90 11.23 6.89
N ARG A 153 12.12 10.76 7.88
CA ARG A 153 11.03 9.80 7.65
C ARG A 153 9.94 10.40 6.77
N LYS A 154 9.54 11.65 7.02
CA LYS A 154 8.57 12.36 6.17
C LYS A 154 9.07 12.44 4.72
N THR A 155 10.33 12.83 4.50
CA THR A 155 10.94 12.93 3.16
C THR A 155 11.03 11.56 2.46
N ARG A 156 11.44 10.51 3.18
CA ARG A 156 11.50 9.15 2.66
C ARG A 156 10.14 8.64 2.22
N LEU A 157 9.09 8.88 3.03
CA LEU A 157 7.72 8.49 2.72
C LEU A 157 7.17 9.25 1.50
N THR A 158 7.37 10.56 1.44
CA THR A 158 7.00 11.41 0.29
C THR A 158 7.64 10.91 -1.00
N ARG A 159 8.95 10.63 -0.99
CA ARG A 159 9.67 10.11 -2.16
C ARG A 159 9.20 8.71 -2.57
N ARG A 160 9.04 7.79 -1.59
CA ARG A 160 8.61 6.40 -1.83
C ARG A 160 7.26 6.35 -2.53
N TYR A 161 6.31 7.18 -2.10
CA TYR A 161 4.95 7.17 -2.63
C TYR A 161 4.71 8.20 -3.73
N ARG A 162 5.74 8.97 -4.13
CA ARG A 162 5.67 10.01 -5.17
C ARG A 162 4.57 11.03 -4.89
N ILE A 163 4.48 11.47 -3.64
CA ILE A 163 3.44 12.39 -3.18
C ILE A 163 3.66 13.75 -3.84
N LYS A 164 2.59 14.30 -4.44
CA LYS A 164 2.60 15.63 -5.04
C LYS A 164 2.40 16.69 -3.95
N SER A 165 3.04 17.84 -4.10
CA SER A 165 2.88 18.96 -3.18
C SER A 165 1.47 19.55 -3.23
N GLY A 166 0.93 19.93 -2.08
CA GLY A 166 -0.27 20.76 -1.98
C GLY A 166 -1.62 20.05 -2.16
N VAL A 167 -1.65 18.72 -2.24
CA VAL A 167 -2.92 17.95 -2.32
C VAL A 167 -2.95 16.84 -1.28
N PRO A 168 -4.07 16.64 -0.56
CA PRO A 168 -4.19 15.51 0.35
C PRO A 168 -4.00 14.22 -0.45
N THR A 169 -3.30 13.25 0.14
CA THR A 169 -3.09 11.94 -0.47
C THR A 169 -3.26 10.85 0.56
N LEU A 170 -4.04 9.82 0.24
CA LEU A 170 -4.25 8.64 1.08
C LEU A 170 -3.82 7.41 0.30
N ILE A 171 -2.80 6.72 0.79
CA ILE A 171 -2.34 5.44 0.26
C ILE A 171 -2.79 4.34 1.22
N LEU A 172 -3.50 3.33 0.75
CA LEU A 172 -3.84 2.17 1.57
C LEU A 172 -2.80 1.08 1.38
N LEU A 173 -2.33 0.52 2.50
CA LEU A 173 -1.40 -0.60 2.56
C LEU A 173 -2.10 -1.78 3.21
N GLU A 174 -1.76 -2.99 2.75
CA GLU A 174 -2.18 -4.21 3.41
C GLU A 174 -1.40 -4.41 4.70
N GLY A 175 -2.08 -4.65 5.83
CA GLY A 175 -1.43 -4.65 7.13
C GLY A 175 -0.45 -5.79 7.36
N THR A 176 -0.67 -6.95 6.71
CA THR A 176 0.23 -8.11 6.84
C THR A 176 1.53 -7.93 6.09
N SER A 177 1.49 -7.35 4.88
CA SER A 177 2.63 -7.31 3.95
C SER A 177 3.25 -5.93 3.74
N GLY A 178 2.50 -4.86 4.01
CA GLY A 178 2.85 -3.49 3.64
C GLY A 178 2.76 -3.20 2.14
N SER A 179 2.16 -4.10 1.36
CA SER A 179 1.93 -3.93 -0.06
C SER A 179 0.86 -2.88 -0.32
N VAL A 180 0.97 -2.14 -1.42
CA VAL A 180 0.01 -1.09 -1.77
C VAL A 180 -1.30 -1.73 -2.24
N VAL A 181 -2.39 -1.41 -1.55
CA VAL A 181 -3.77 -1.80 -1.91
C VAL A 181 -4.38 -0.79 -2.87
N THR A 182 -4.30 0.50 -2.55
CA THR A 182 -4.73 1.58 -3.44
C THR A 182 -3.90 2.84 -3.24
N ARG A 183 -3.63 3.55 -4.34
CA ARG A 183 -2.96 4.86 -4.34
C ARG A 183 -3.95 6.03 -4.42
N GLY A 184 -5.19 5.77 -4.81
CA GLY A 184 -6.25 6.77 -4.99
C GLY A 184 -7.18 6.83 -3.79
N GLY A 185 -6.67 6.67 -2.56
CA GLY A 185 -7.52 6.54 -1.36
C GLY A 185 -8.41 7.76 -1.11
N VAL A 186 -7.97 8.96 -1.49
CA VAL A 186 -8.78 10.20 -1.38
C VAL A 186 -10.02 10.10 -2.27
N GLU A 187 -9.83 9.90 -3.57
CA GLU A 187 -10.92 9.76 -4.54
C GLU A 187 -11.90 8.65 -4.14
N ARG A 188 -11.38 7.51 -3.69
CA ARG A 188 -12.20 6.37 -3.25
C ARG A 188 -12.99 6.67 -1.98
N ALA A 189 -12.38 7.34 -1.00
CA ALA A 189 -13.06 7.76 0.22
C ALA A 189 -14.16 8.79 -0.05
N LEU A 190 -13.93 9.72 -0.98
CA LEU A 190 -14.95 10.68 -1.41
C LEU A 190 -16.12 10.00 -2.14
N ALA A 191 -15.83 9.01 -2.99
CA ALA A 191 -16.83 8.26 -3.74
C ALA A 191 -17.61 7.23 -2.89
N ASP A 192 -17.03 6.76 -1.79
CA ASP A 192 -17.63 5.83 -0.85
C ASP A 192 -17.41 6.28 0.62
N PRO A 193 -18.11 7.34 1.08
CA PRO A 193 -17.94 7.88 2.44
C PRO A 193 -18.29 6.90 3.56
N SER A 194 -19.15 5.92 3.24
CA SER A 194 -19.53 4.84 4.16
C SER A 194 -18.45 3.77 4.33
N GLY A 195 -17.52 3.67 3.38
CA GLY A 195 -16.54 2.60 3.31
C GLY A 195 -17.14 1.23 2.99
N SER A 196 -18.29 1.17 2.30
CA SER A 196 -18.98 -0.09 1.98
C SER A 196 -18.13 -1.02 1.11
N ASN A 197 -17.32 -0.46 0.21
CA ASN A 197 -16.41 -1.18 -0.68
C ASN A 197 -14.94 -1.13 -0.19
N PHE A 198 -14.70 -0.61 1.02
CA PHE A 198 -13.37 -0.57 1.61
C PHE A 198 -12.76 -1.98 1.71
N PRO A 199 -11.48 -2.20 1.36
CA PRO A 199 -10.43 -1.20 1.13
C PRO A 199 -10.20 -0.83 -0.34
N TRP A 200 -11.23 -0.93 -1.18
CA TRP A 200 -11.18 -0.54 -2.59
C TRP A 200 -10.01 -1.18 -3.33
N ARG A 201 -9.82 -2.49 -3.10
CA ARG A 201 -8.87 -3.29 -3.89
C ARG A 201 -9.25 -3.14 -5.35
N ALA A 202 -8.25 -2.86 -6.19
CA ALA A 202 -8.47 -2.92 -7.63
C ALA A 202 -9.01 -4.32 -7.96
N SER A 203 -10.09 -4.38 -8.72
CA SER A 203 -10.60 -5.64 -9.24
C SER A 203 -9.47 -6.36 -9.97
N HIS A 204 -9.40 -7.67 -9.80
CA HIS A 204 -8.40 -8.47 -10.51
C HIS A 204 -8.53 -8.20 -12.02
N PRO A 205 -7.44 -8.02 -12.79
CA PRO A 205 -7.52 -7.69 -14.21
C PRO A 205 -8.43 -8.63 -15.01
N LYS A 206 -8.51 -9.90 -14.60
CA LYS A 206 -9.46 -10.90 -15.14
C LYS A 206 -10.92 -10.42 -15.10
N ALA A 207 -11.36 -9.76 -14.02
CA ALA A 207 -12.72 -9.26 -13.91
C ALA A 207 -13.04 -8.25 -15.01
N ALA A 208 -12.08 -7.39 -15.38
CA ALA A 208 -12.25 -6.47 -16.51
C ALA A 208 -12.30 -7.18 -17.87
N LEU A 209 -11.69 -8.37 -17.99
CA LEU A 209 -11.76 -9.19 -19.19
C LEU A 209 -13.02 -10.07 -19.26
N GLU A 210 -13.66 -10.32 -18.13
CA GLU A 210 -14.90 -11.09 -18.01
C GLU A 210 -16.16 -10.20 -18.14
N ASP A 211 -16.01 -8.89 -18.10
CA ASP A 211 -17.10 -7.90 -18.13
C ASP A 211 -17.78 -7.76 -19.51
N GLY A 212 -17.34 -8.53 -20.49
CA GLY A 212 -17.93 -8.56 -21.82
C GLY A 212 -17.09 -9.31 -22.85
N PRO A 213 -17.65 -9.56 -24.04
CA PRO A 213 -16.92 -10.22 -25.11
C PRO A 213 -15.80 -9.32 -25.67
N LEU A 214 -14.68 -9.94 -26.04
CA LEU A 214 -13.55 -9.26 -26.67
C LEU A 214 -13.78 -9.16 -28.17
N MET A 215 -13.66 -7.96 -28.72
CA MET A 215 -13.79 -7.75 -30.16
C MET A 215 -12.53 -8.16 -30.90
N PRO A 216 -12.61 -8.90 -32.02
CA PRO A 216 -11.45 -9.21 -32.84
C PRO A 216 -10.90 -7.96 -33.50
N CYS A 217 -9.58 -7.75 -33.43
CA CYS A 217 -8.90 -6.69 -34.15
C CYS A 217 -8.19 -7.25 -35.40
N GLY A 218 -8.62 -6.83 -36.59
CA GLY A 218 -7.79 -6.76 -37.80
C GLY A 218 -7.27 -8.05 -38.45
N ALA A 219 -7.63 -9.27 -37.99
CA ALA A 219 -7.03 -10.49 -38.54
C ALA A 219 -7.92 -11.74 -38.58
N ARG A 220 -9.23 -11.64 -38.33
CA ARG A 220 -10.17 -12.75 -38.55
C ARG A 220 -11.21 -12.33 -39.59
N ASP A 221 -11.51 -13.24 -40.52
CA ASP A 221 -12.58 -13.07 -41.51
C ASP A 221 -13.98 -13.02 -40.86
N SER A 222 -14.07 -13.20 -39.54
CA SER A 222 -15.27 -13.12 -38.73
C SER A 222 -15.22 -11.94 -37.76
N ASN A 223 -16.26 -11.12 -37.76
CA ASN A 223 -16.55 -10.14 -36.69
C ASN A 223 -17.10 -10.81 -35.40
N GLU A 224 -16.91 -12.13 -35.25
CA GLU A 224 -17.44 -12.85 -34.10
C GLU A 224 -16.66 -12.46 -32.84
N PRO A 225 -17.35 -12.01 -31.78
CA PRO A 225 -16.72 -11.69 -30.52
C PRO A 225 -16.12 -12.95 -29.87
N MET A 226 -14.97 -12.80 -29.23
CA MET A 226 -14.31 -13.88 -28.49
C MET A 226 -14.67 -13.82 -27.02
N LEU A 227 -14.98 -14.97 -26.42
CA LEU A 227 -15.18 -15.06 -24.98
C LEU A 227 -13.85 -15.14 -24.23
N HIS A 228 -13.78 -14.56 -23.03
CA HIS A 228 -12.60 -14.66 -22.17
C HIS A 228 -12.20 -16.13 -21.92
N GLU A 229 -13.20 -17.01 -21.86
CA GLU A 229 -13.08 -18.45 -21.69
C GLU A 229 -12.19 -19.13 -22.73
N GLU A 230 -12.20 -18.63 -23.96
CA GLU A 230 -11.37 -19.15 -25.07
C GLU A 230 -9.89 -18.81 -24.88
N LEU A 231 -9.60 -17.78 -24.08
CA LEU A 231 -8.26 -17.31 -23.80
C LEU A 231 -7.68 -17.92 -22.52
N ARG A 232 -8.40 -18.82 -21.82
CA ARG A 232 -8.01 -19.29 -20.48
C ARG A 232 -6.57 -19.80 -20.39
N HIS A 233 -6.12 -20.55 -21.39
CA HIS A 233 -4.78 -21.14 -21.43
C HIS A 233 -3.74 -20.32 -22.22
N CYS A 234 -4.10 -19.11 -22.67
CA CYS A 234 -3.19 -18.20 -23.36
C CYS A 234 -2.47 -17.27 -22.37
N ILE A 235 -1.23 -16.93 -22.67
CA ILE A 235 -0.57 -15.74 -22.12
C ILE A 235 -1.25 -14.52 -22.76
N LYS A 236 -1.67 -13.55 -21.95
CA LYS A 236 -2.31 -12.31 -22.43
C LYS A 236 -1.38 -11.13 -22.23
N GLY A 237 -1.12 -10.38 -23.30
CA GLY A 237 -0.56 -9.03 -23.22
C GLY A 237 -1.69 -8.00 -23.31
N VAL A 238 -1.75 -7.04 -22.39
CA VAL A 238 -2.70 -5.92 -22.49
C VAL A 238 -1.96 -4.71 -23.05
N TYR A 239 -2.39 -4.21 -24.19
CA TYR A 239 -1.74 -3.10 -24.88
C TYR A 239 -2.65 -1.88 -24.94
N PHE A 240 -2.31 -0.84 -24.17
CA PHE A 240 -2.99 0.45 -24.16
C PHE A 240 -2.39 1.36 -25.22
N SER A 241 -3.21 1.89 -26.11
CA SER A 241 -2.75 2.71 -27.24
C SER A 241 -3.81 3.69 -27.70
N ALA A 242 -3.39 4.76 -28.35
CA ALA A 242 -4.26 5.66 -29.08
C ALA A 242 -3.68 5.96 -30.46
N HIS A 243 -4.54 6.10 -31.47
CA HIS A 243 -4.20 6.58 -32.79
C HIS A 243 -3.60 7.98 -32.77
N TRP A 244 -3.91 8.83 -31.78
CA TRP A 244 -3.27 10.15 -31.68
C TRP A 244 -1.89 10.14 -31.01
N CYS A 245 -1.45 9.02 -30.42
CA CYS A 245 -0.23 8.94 -29.60
C CYS A 245 1.03 8.59 -30.45
N PRO A 246 2.01 9.50 -30.63
CA PRO A 246 3.19 9.25 -31.47
C PRO A 246 4.05 8.03 -31.07
N PRO A 247 4.40 7.80 -29.79
CA PRO A 247 5.17 6.61 -29.43
C PRO A 247 4.38 5.32 -29.68
N CYS A 248 3.05 5.33 -29.55
CA CYS A 248 2.21 4.19 -29.92
C CYS A 248 2.30 3.91 -31.43
N LYS A 249 2.17 4.95 -32.28
CA LYS A 249 2.32 4.78 -33.74
C LYS A 249 3.65 4.12 -34.14
N ALA A 250 4.74 4.44 -33.43
CA ALA A 250 6.06 3.86 -33.69
C ALA A 250 6.20 2.42 -33.18
N PHE A 251 5.52 2.07 -32.08
CA PHE A 251 5.64 0.77 -31.43
C PHE A 251 4.67 -0.28 -31.97
N THR A 252 3.43 0.09 -32.30
CA THR A 252 2.38 -0.85 -32.75
C THR A 252 2.84 -1.77 -33.90
N PRO A 253 3.53 -1.28 -34.96
CA PRO A 253 3.99 -2.16 -36.03
C PRO A 253 4.99 -3.23 -35.55
N GLN A 254 5.87 -2.89 -34.61
CA GLN A 254 6.85 -3.82 -34.03
C GLN A 254 6.17 -4.88 -33.16
N LEU A 255 5.13 -4.46 -32.41
CA LEU A 255 4.33 -5.37 -31.61
C LEU A 255 3.58 -6.38 -32.50
N VAL A 256 2.99 -5.92 -33.61
CA VAL A 256 2.27 -6.79 -34.57
C VAL A 256 3.19 -7.85 -35.16
N ASP A 257 4.37 -7.46 -35.65
CA ASP A 257 5.37 -8.40 -36.19
C ASP A 257 5.87 -9.39 -35.13
N THR A 258 6.14 -8.91 -33.91
CA THR A 258 6.54 -9.78 -32.79
C THR A 258 5.43 -10.77 -32.42
N TYR A 259 4.18 -10.31 -32.34
CA TYR A 259 3.02 -11.12 -32.05
C TYR A 259 2.87 -12.26 -33.07
N GLN A 260 2.93 -11.94 -34.36
CA GLN A 260 2.83 -12.92 -35.45
C GLN A 260 3.92 -14.00 -35.32
N ARG A 261 5.18 -13.60 -35.12
CA ARG A 261 6.30 -14.56 -34.94
C ARG A 261 6.12 -15.47 -33.72
N ILE A 262 5.56 -14.97 -32.62
CA ILE A 262 5.27 -15.78 -31.42
C ILE A 262 4.18 -16.83 -31.74
N ARG A 263 3.13 -16.42 -32.45
CA ARG A 263 2.05 -17.32 -32.88
C ARG A 263 2.52 -18.39 -33.85
N GLU A 264 3.35 -18.02 -34.83
CA GLU A 264 3.93 -18.94 -35.81
C GLU A 264 4.79 -20.03 -35.16
N ARG A 265 5.42 -19.74 -34.02
CA ARG A 265 6.18 -20.71 -33.21
C ARG A 265 5.30 -21.63 -32.37
N GLY A 266 3.97 -21.51 -32.47
CA GLY A 266 3.00 -22.35 -31.76
C GLY A 266 2.75 -21.92 -30.31
N HIS A 267 3.18 -20.73 -29.89
CA HIS A 267 2.88 -20.23 -28.55
C HIS A 267 1.47 -19.66 -28.47
N SER A 268 0.73 -20.09 -27.44
CA SER A 268 -0.58 -19.53 -27.06
C SER A 268 -0.41 -18.16 -26.41
N PHE A 269 -0.18 -17.13 -27.23
CA PHE A 269 -0.09 -15.73 -26.82
C PHE A 269 -1.17 -14.92 -27.53
N GLU A 270 -1.81 -13.99 -26.83
CA GLU A 270 -2.85 -13.10 -27.35
C GLU A 270 -2.63 -11.67 -26.85
N VAL A 271 -2.92 -10.69 -27.70
CA VAL A 271 -2.83 -9.27 -27.34
C VAL A 271 -4.23 -8.69 -27.25
N ILE A 272 -4.58 -8.19 -26.07
CA ILE A 272 -5.83 -7.47 -25.81
C ILE A 272 -5.54 -5.99 -26.00
N PHE A 273 -6.06 -5.42 -27.07
CA PHE A 273 -5.91 -4.01 -27.41
C PHE A 273 -6.93 -3.16 -26.63
N VAL A 274 -6.45 -2.14 -25.93
CA VAL A 274 -7.29 -1.17 -25.23
C VAL A 274 -7.08 0.19 -25.88
N SER A 275 -8.11 0.67 -26.58
CA SER A 275 -8.08 1.97 -27.25
C SER A 275 -8.27 3.11 -26.25
N SER A 276 -7.46 4.15 -26.39
CA SER A 276 -7.62 5.46 -25.75
C SER A 276 -7.93 6.57 -26.78
N ASP A 277 -8.37 6.19 -27.98
CA ASP A 277 -8.90 7.13 -28.99
C ASP A 277 -10.22 7.78 -28.58
#